data_AF-A0A7W1SX84-F1
#
_entry.id   AF-A0A7W1SX84-F1
#
_cell.length_a   1.000
_cell.length_b   1.000
_cell.length_c   1.000
_cell.angle_alpha   90.00
_cell.angle_beta   90.00
_cell.angle_gamma   90.00
#
_symmetry.space_group_name_H-M   'P 1'
#
loop_
_entity.id
_entity.type
_entity.pdbx_description
1 polymer ?
#
loop_
_entity_poly.entity_id
_entity_poly.type
_entity_poly.pdbx_seq_one_letter_code
_entity_poly.pdbx_strand_id
1 'polypeptide(L)'
;MRDRRRILHPDSIEDEIQRRQHQHAPDAGDYKDKLREFHRFPSRNHNISAGSLCSRLRSFRYTSHVTTPATTRPASHVRHDVSLLTPEDLHLFNEGKNYRIHEKMGAHVLTHEGQSGTLFSVWAPNARDVSVIGDFNNCNPYTHELHLLGESGIWQGFIPGVSQGAMYKYRVTSRQRGHRVDKADPLAFSTQKPPETASCVWNLDYQWSDSEWMASRKEKNSLSAPIATYEMHLGSWMRVPEENNRSLTYRELAPRLAEYLNRMQYTHVEFLPIMEHPFYGSWGYQTTAYFAPTSRYGTPQDFMYLVDYLHQHGIAVILDWVPSHFPSDAHGLAFFDGTHLYEHEDVRQGFHPDWKTYIFNYGRNEVRSFLLSSAMFWLDRYHIDGLRVDAVASMLYLDYSRKAGEWIPNQFGGRENLEAIEFLRRFNEDTYKEHPEIQTVAEESTSWPMVSRPLYIGGLGFGMKWDMGWMHDTLEYFQFDPVFRAFHHSQLTFRMMYTYHENFVLPLSHDEVVYGKGSLINKMPGDEWQKFANLRLLFACMYSQPGKKL
;
A
#
# COMPACT_ATOMS: atom_id res chain seq x y z
N MET A 1 38.79 -47.90 50.75
CA MET A 1 40.02 -48.64 51.07
C MET A 1 40.77 -48.91 49.77
N ARG A 2 42.05 -48.47 49.70
CA ARG A 2 43.12 -48.82 48.73
C ARG A 2 42.80 -48.48 47.26
N ASP A 3 43.23 -47.37 46.66
CA ASP A 3 44.57 -46.73 46.55
C ASP A 3 45.61 -47.58 45.79
N ARG A 4 45.98 -47.11 44.59
CA ARG A 4 47.37 -47.00 44.11
C ARG A 4 47.49 -46.07 42.90
N ARG A 5 48.19 -44.95 43.13
CA ARG A 5 48.65 -43.92 42.19
C ARG A 5 49.91 -44.34 41.39
N ARG A 6 50.12 -43.69 40.23
CA ARG A 6 51.39 -43.08 39.72
C ARG A 6 51.06 -42.32 38.41
N ILE A 7 50.88 -41.00 38.45
CA ILE A 7 51.86 -39.90 38.22
C ILE A 7 52.54 -39.94 36.83
N LEU A 8 52.27 -38.92 36.01
CA LEU A 8 53.26 -38.10 35.27
C LEU A 8 52.64 -36.70 35.01
N HIS A 9 53.48 -35.66 35.12
CA HIS A 9 53.20 -34.22 35.02
C HIS A 9 53.91 -33.66 33.75
N PRO A 10 53.85 -32.35 33.46
CA PRO A 10 53.53 -31.78 32.14
C PRO A 10 54.80 -31.43 31.32
N ASP A 11 54.68 -31.35 30.00
CA ASP A 11 55.28 -30.33 29.13
C ASP A 11 55.14 -30.73 27.66
N SER A 12 55.10 -29.70 26.81
CA SER A 12 54.83 -29.64 25.36
C SER A 12 53.32 -29.69 25.02
N ILE A 13 52.51 -28.62 25.04
CA ILE A 13 52.74 -27.20 24.66
C ILE A 13 53.80 -27.08 23.57
N GLU A 14 53.57 -27.76 22.45
CA GLU A 14 54.29 -27.49 21.20
C GLU A 14 53.50 -27.93 19.95
N ASP A 15 52.52 -28.84 20.09
CA ASP A 15 51.71 -29.28 18.94
C ASP A 15 50.36 -28.56 18.73
N GLU A 16 49.94 -27.68 19.65
CA GLU A 16 48.69 -26.89 19.49
C GLU A 16 48.95 -25.41 19.19
N ILE A 17 50.22 -25.00 19.11
CA ILE A 17 50.66 -23.64 18.75
C ILE A 17 51.20 -23.57 17.31
N GLN A 18 51.49 -24.70 16.65
CA GLN A 18 51.89 -24.72 15.22
C GLN A 18 50.74 -24.64 14.20
N ARG A 19 49.48 -24.49 14.61
CA ARG A 19 48.34 -24.30 13.69
C ARG A 19 47.76 -22.87 13.66
N ARG A 20 48.26 -21.95 14.49
CA ARG A 20 47.82 -20.55 14.50
C ARG A 20 48.96 -19.63 14.90
N GLN A 21 49.63 -19.06 13.88
CA GLN A 21 50.58 -17.93 13.85
C GLN A 21 51.63 -18.32 12.77
N HIS A 22 51.85 -17.64 11.66
CA HIS A 22 51.81 -16.22 11.33
C HIS A 22 51.82 -16.06 9.80
N GLN A 23 51.61 -14.79 9.38
CA GLN A 23 51.83 -14.19 8.06
C GLN A 23 50.61 -14.20 7.12
N HIS A 24 50.06 -13.07 6.68
CA HIS A 24 50.37 -11.66 6.89
C HIS A 24 49.11 -10.86 6.49
N ALA A 25 48.80 -9.77 7.19
CA ALA A 25 47.95 -8.72 6.64
C ALA A 25 48.57 -8.17 5.34
N PRO A 26 47.74 -7.73 4.38
CA PRO A 26 47.82 -6.31 4.08
C PRO A 26 46.47 -5.62 3.80
N ASP A 27 46.50 -4.33 4.13
CA ASP A 27 45.92 -3.20 3.43
C ASP A 27 44.40 -3.01 3.25
N ALA A 28 43.99 -1.87 3.79
CA ALA A 28 42.85 -1.08 3.39
C ALA A 28 42.87 -0.84 1.88
N GLY A 29 41.95 -1.48 1.16
CA GLY A 29 41.77 -1.18 -0.26
C GLY A 29 41.12 -2.26 -1.10
N ASP A 30 40.11 -3.01 -0.63
CA ASP A 30 39.30 -3.81 -1.58
C ASP A 30 37.91 -4.24 -1.08
N TYR A 31 37.07 -3.26 -0.74
CA TYR A 31 35.61 -3.46 -0.60
C TYR A 31 34.83 -2.90 -1.81
N LYS A 32 35.51 -2.70 -2.95
CA LYS A 32 34.90 -2.15 -4.19
C LYS A 32 34.80 -3.13 -5.35
N ASP A 33 35.54 -4.25 -5.36
CA ASP A 33 35.52 -5.15 -6.53
C ASP A 33 34.70 -6.45 -6.37
N LYS A 34 34.12 -6.75 -5.19
CA LYS A 34 33.08 -7.80 -5.05
C LYS A 34 31.63 -7.31 -5.28
N LEU A 35 31.46 -6.02 -5.55
CA LEU A 35 30.21 -5.42 -6.04
C LEU A 35 30.21 -5.18 -7.57
N ARG A 36 31.28 -5.58 -8.28
CA ARG A 36 31.44 -5.31 -9.72
C ARG A 36 31.20 -6.49 -10.65
N GLU A 37 30.97 -7.69 -10.14
CA GLU A 37 30.54 -8.84 -10.98
C GLU A 37 29.02 -9.02 -11.11
N PHE A 38 28.21 -8.19 -10.44
CA PHE A 38 26.76 -8.08 -10.72
C PHE A 38 26.38 -6.94 -11.67
N HIS A 39 27.38 -6.24 -12.24
CA HIS A 39 27.17 -5.19 -13.24
C HIS A 39 27.89 -5.51 -14.55
N ARG A 40 27.38 -6.51 -15.26
CA ARG A 40 27.46 -6.58 -16.73
C ARG A 40 26.11 -7.04 -17.27
N PHE A 41 25.24 -6.07 -17.55
CA PHE A 41 24.13 -6.28 -18.48
C PHE A 41 24.71 -6.37 -19.89
N PRO A 42 24.54 -7.49 -20.62
CA PRO A 42 24.59 -7.42 -22.07
C PRO A 42 23.33 -6.70 -22.53
N SER A 43 23.51 -5.66 -23.34
CA SER A 43 22.46 -5.11 -24.19
C SER A 43 21.91 -6.21 -25.09
N ARG A 44 20.82 -6.85 -24.66
CA ARG A 44 19.98 -7.69 -25.49
C ARG A 44 18.58 -7.12 -25.47
N ASN A 45 18.16 -6.63 -26.64
CA ASN A 45 16.76 -6.46 -26.99
C ASN A 45 16.03 -7.76 -26.67
N HIS A 46 15.33 -7.79 -25.54
CA HIS A 46 14.35 -8.81 -25.22
C HIS A 46 13.01 -8.10 -25.10
N ASN A 47 12.28 -8.11 -26.21
CA ASN A 47 10.83 -8.13 -26.20
C ASN A 47 10.39 -9.35 -25.38
N ILE A 48 10.33 -9.21 -24.06
CA ILE A 48 9.61 -10.14 -23.22
C ILE A 48 8.14 -9.74 -23.37
N SER A 49 7.41 -10.48 -24.21
CA SER A 49 5.97 -10.36 -24.22
C SER A 49 5.45 -10.81 -22.85
N ALA A 50 4.95 -9.86 -22.07
CA ALA A 50 3.93 -10.17 -21.08
C ALA A 50 2.88 -10.99 -21.81
N GLY A 51 2.62 -12.22 -21.34
CA GLY A 51 1.60 -13.07 -21.92
C GLY A 51 0.30 -12.28 -21.94
N SER A 52 -0.11 -11.84 -23.13
CA SER A 52 -1.36 -11.12 -23.32
C SER A 52 -2.48 -11.96 -22.71
N LEU A 53 -3.43 -11.32 -22.01
CA LEU A 53 -4.72 -11.90 -21.59
C LEU A 53 -5.26 -12.90 -22.64
N CYS A 54 -5.07 -12.55 -23.92
CA CYS A 54 -5.55 -13.29 -25.10
C CYS A 54 -4.72 -14.55 -25.45
N SER A 55 -3.46 -14.65 -25.02
CA SER A 55 -2.61 -15.85 -25.23
C SER A 55 -2.99 -17.00 -24.28
N ARG A 56 -3.31 -16.69 -23.02
CA ARG A 56 -3.74 -17.68 -22.01
C ARG A 56 -5.21 -18.10 -22.17
N LEU A 57 -6.08 -17.21 -22.63
CA LEU A 57 -7.46 -17.56 -22.98
C LEU A 57 -7.55 -18.50 -24.20
N ARG A 58 -6.54 -18.49 -25.10
CA ARG A 58 -6.46 -19.44 -26.23
C ARG A 58 -5.95 -20.83 -25.81
N SER A 59 -5.08 -20.93 -24.80
CA SER A 59 -4.49 -22.21 -24.39
C SER A 59 -5.42 -23.12 -23.58
N PHE A 60 -6.46 -22.58 -22.93
CA PHE A 60 -7.43 -23.37 -22.15
C PHE A 60 -8.51 -24.09 -23.00
N ARG A 61 -8.55 -23.88 -24.32
CA ARG A 61 -9.57 -24.49 -25.20
C ARG A 61 -9.13 -25.74 -25.97
N TYR A 62 -7.97 -26.32 -25.67
CA TYR A 62 -7.48 -27.52 -26.35
C TYR A 62 -7.48 -28.76 -25.43
N THR A 63 -8.66 -29.18 -24.96
CA THR A 63 -8.95 -30.56 -24.51
C THR A 63 -10.43 -30.70 -24.16
N SER A 64 -11.29 -30.87 -25.17
CA SER A 64 -12.50 -31.72 -25.13
C SER A 64 -13.33 -31.52 -26.39
N HIS A 65 -14.03 -32.59 -26.77
CA HIS A 65 -14.72 -32.85 -28.04
C HIS A 65 -15.47 -31.71 -28.73
N VAL A 66 -15.31 -31.73 -30.06
CA VAL A 66 -16.07 -30.99 -31.07
C VAL A 66 -17.57 -31.20 -30.84
N THR A 67 -18.23 -30.14 -30.40
CA THR A 67 -19.67 -29.93 -30.62
C THR A 67 -19.79 -28.54 -31.21
N THR A 68 -20.43 -28.43 -32.37
CA THR A 68 -20.63 -27.20 -33.15
C THR A 68 -21.11 -26.04 -32.29
N PRO A 69 -20.50 -24.83 -32.37
CA PRO A 69 -21.03 -23.69 -31.65
C PRO A 69 -22.28 -23.16 -32.36
N ALA A 70 -23.35 -23.08 -31.58
CA ALA A 70 -24.56 -22.36 -31.93
C ALA A 70 -24.24 -20.88 -32.21
N THR A 71 -24.86 -20.36 -33.27
CA THR A 71 -25.21 -18.96 -33.52
C THR A 71 -24.42 -17.89 -32.75
N THR A 72 -23.47 -17.27 -33.46
CA THR A 72 -22.95 -15.93 -33.14
C THR A 72 -24.11 -14.95 -32.91
N ARG A 73 -24.36 -14.62 -31.64
CA ARG A 73 -25.13 -13.42 -31.29
C ARG A 73 -24.44 -12.21 -31.96
N PRO A 74 -25.17 -11.28 -32.59
CA PRO A 74 -24.57 -10.05 -33.07
C PRO A 74 -23.86 -9.36 -31.90
N ALA A 75 -22.67 -8.81 -32.15
CA ALA A 75 -21.96 -8.00 -31.17
C ALA A 75 -22.91 -6.90 -30.68
N SER A 76 -23.20 -6.88 -29.39
CA SER A 76 -24.02 -5.83 -28.79
C SER A 76 -23.33 -4.50 -29.02
N HIS A 77 -23.97 -3.59 -29.75
CA HIS A 77 -23.44 -2.25 -29.97
C HIS A 77 -23.27 -1.52 -28.63
N VAL A 78 -22.15 -0.80 -28.48
CA VAL A 78 -21.93 0.10 -27.33
C VAL A 78 -22.98 1.20 -27.37
N ARG A 79 -23.57 1.49 -26.22
CA ARG A 79 -24.49 2.61 -26.02
C ARG A 79 -23.75 3.77 -25.37
N HIS A 80 -23.93 4.97 -25.91
CA HIS A 80 -23.27 6.20 -25.44
C HIS A 80 -24.24 7.20 -24.79
N ASP A 81 -25.52 6.84 -24.71
CA ASP A 81 -26.58 7.62 -24.11
C ASP A 81 -26.79 7.31 -22.61
N VAL A 82 -26.08 6.32 -22.07
CA VAL A 82 -26.13 5.91 -20.67
C VAL A 82 -24.95 6.51 -19.91
N SER A 83 -25.23 7.26 -18.85
CA SER A 83 -24.21 7.81 -17.95
C SER A 83 -24.67 7.80 -16.49
N LEU A 84 -23.77 7.48 -15.57
CA LEU A 84 -23.93 7.74 -14.13
C LEU A 84 -23.41 9.14 -13.73
N LEU A 85 -22.61 9.77 -14.59
CA LEU A 85 -22.01 11.08 -14.37
C LEU A 85 -22.99 12.19 -14.75
N THR A 86 -23.33 13.03 -13.78
CA THR A 86 -24.08 14.26 -14.01
C THR A 86 -23.13 15.42 -14.38
N PRO A 87 -23.64 16.54 -14.92
CA PRO A 87 -22.82 17.73 -15.15
C PRO A 87 -22.12 18.25 -13.88
N GLU A 88 -22.77 18.09 -12.71
CA GLU A 88 -22.18 18.45 -11.42
C GLU A 88 -21.02 17.52 -11.05
N ASP A 89 -21.16 16.20 -11.27
CA ASP A 89 -20.08 15.24 -11.02
C ASP A 89 -18.84 15.57 -11.86
N LEU A 90 -19.02 15.91 -13.14
CA LEU A 90 -17.94 16.31 -14.05
C LEU A 90 -17.27 17.60 -13.56
N HIS A 91 -18.07 18.60 -13.18
CA HIS A 91 -17.56 19.86 -12.65
C HIS A 91 -16.74 19.63 -11.37
N LEU A 92 -17.27 18.87 -10.40
CA LEU A 92 -16.59 18.57 -9.15
C LEU A 92 -15.32 17.73 -9.36
N PHE A 93 -15.32 16.83 -10.34
CA PHE A 93 -14.14 16.06 -10.72
C PHE A 93 -13.04 16.96 -11.29
N ASN A 94 -13.36 17.84 -12.25
CA ASN A 94 -12.41 18.78 -12.84
C ASN A 94 -11.95 19.88 -11.87
N GLU A 95 -12.73 20.17 -10.82
CA GLU A 95 -12.34 21.04 -9.70
C GLU A 95 -11.53 20.31 -8.61
N GLY A 96 -11.41 18.99 -8.69
CA GLY A 96 -10.68 18.18 -7.73
C GLY A 96 -11.35 18.10 -6.36
N LYS A 97 -12.69 18.19 -6.34
CA LYS A 97 -13.55 18.22 -5.16
C LYS A 97 -14.47 17.00 -5.04
N ASN A 98 -14.55 16.17 -6.09
CA ASN A 98 -15.31 14.92 -6.04
C ASN A 98 -14.51 13.83 -5.33
N TYR A 99 -14.78 13.59 -4.05
CA TYR A 99 -14.18 12.51 -3.26
C TYR A 99 -14.99 11.21 -3.27
N ARG A 100 -15.98 11.07 -4.16
CA ARG A 100 -16.74 9.82 -4.39
C ARG A 100 -16.86 9.48 -5.88
N ILE A 101 -15.88 9.88 -6.70
CA ILE A 101 -15.90 9.64 -8.14
C ILE A 101 -15.96 8.14 -8.49
N HIS A 102 -15.47 7.28 -7.58
CA HIS A 102 -15.56 5.82 -7.69
C HIS A 102 -16.99 5.29 -7.82
N GLU A 103 -18.01 6.00 -7.33
CA GLU A 103 -19.42 5.59 -7.47
C GLU A 103 -19.95 5.77 -8.89
N LYS A 104 -19.25 6.56 -9.71
CA LYS A 104 -19.69 6.96 -11.05
C LYS A 104 -18.75 6.44 -12.14
N MET A 105 -17.45 6.38 -11.83
CA MET A 105 -16.38 5.97 -12.74
C MET A 105 -15.89 4.55 -12.49
N GLY A 106 -15.22 3.97 -13.49
CA GLY A 106 -14.81 2.57 -13.51
C GLY A 106 -15.82 1.69 -14.24
N ALA A 107 -16.03 0.46 -13.75
CA ALA A 107 -16.98 -0.50 -14.32
C ALA A 107 -18.17 -0.77 -13.38
N HIS A 108 -19.36 -0.32 -13.79
CA HIS A 108 -20.59 -0.43 -12.99
C HIS A 108 -21.63 -1.31 -13.69
N VAL A 109 -22.03 -2.40 -13.05
CA VAL A 109 -23.11 -3.27 -13.54
C VAL A 109 -24.44 -2.56 -13.32
N LEU A 110 -25.23 -2.38 -14.38
CA LEU A 110 -26.54 -1.75 -14.31
C LEU A 110 -27.51 -2.31 -15.35
N THR A 111 -28.81 -2.06 -15.12
CA THR A 111 -29.87 -2.38 -16.09
C THR A 111 -30.38 -1.09 -16.72
N HIS A 112 -30.35 -1.00 -18.04
CA HIS A 112 -30.87 0.14 -18.79
C HIS A 112 -31.84 -0.35 -19.87
N GLU A 113 -33.06 0.20 -19.89
CA GLU A 113 -34.15 -0.20 -20.81
C GLU A 113 -34.39 -1.73 -20.86
N GLY A 114 -34.32 -2.39 -19.69
CA GLY A 114 -34.53 -3.83 -19.56
C GLY A 114 -33.35 -4.71 -20.00
N GLN A 115 -32.22 -4.11 -20.41
CA GLN A 115 -30.99 -4.82 -20.73
C GLN A 115 -29.95 -4.64 -19.62
N SER A 116 -29.48 -5.76 -19.07
CA SER A 116 -28.34 -5.77 -18.14
C SER A 116 -27.03 -5.64 -18.91
N GLY A 117 -26.10 -4.87 -18.36
CA GLY A 117 -24.75 -4.71 -18.91
C GLY A 117 -23.85 -3.96 -17.93
N THR A 118 -22.71 -3.51 -18.44
CA THR A 118 -21.75 -2.74 -17.65
C THR A 118 -21.50 -1.39 -18.31
N LEU A 119 -21.61 -0.32 -17.52
CA LEU A 119 -21.14 1.00 -17.88
C LEU A 119 -19.66 1.11 -17.53
N PHE A 120 -18.84 1.39 -18.54
CA PHE A 120 -17.42 1.62 -18.37
C PHE A 120 -17.12 3.11 -18.49
N SER A 121 -16.24 3.63 -17.64
CA SER A 121 -15.68 4.97 -17.84
C SER A 121 -14.29 5.15 -17.26
N VAL A 122 -13.47 5.95 -17.95
CA VAL A 122 -12.06 6.18 -17.62
C VAL A 122 -11.59 7.58 -18.01
N TRP A 123 -10.78 8.20 -17.18
CA TRP A 123 -10.19 9.51 -17.46
C TRP A 123 -8.91 9.35 -18.30
N ALA A 124 -8.91 9.90 -19.50
CA ALA A 124 -7.80 9.87 -20.46
C ALA A 124 -7.89 11.06 -21.44
N PRO A 125 -7.71 12.30 -20.98
CA PRO A 125 -8.00 13.52 -21.75
C PRO A 125 -7.17 13.66 -23.03
N ASN A 126 -5.95 13.10 -23.06
CA ASN A 126 -5.06 13.18 -24.21
C ASN A 126 -5.15 11.96 -25.14
N ALA A 127 -6.06 11.02 -24.85
CA ALA A 127 -6.34 9.92 -25.75
C ALA A 127 -7.00 10.41 -27.05
N ARG A 128 -6.64 9.77 -28.15
CA ARG A 128 -7.33 9.87 -29.44
C ARG A 128 -8.53 8.94 -29.45
N ASP A 129 -8.33 7.71 -29.02
CA ASP A 129 -9.35 6.66 -28.96
C ASP A 129 -9.17 5.85 -27.66
N VAL A 130 -10.28 5.43 -27.06
CA VAL A 130 -10.31 4.49 -25.93
C VAL A 130 -11.33 3.41 -26.22
N SER A 131 -10.93 2.15 -26.06
CA SER A 131 -11.84 1.00 -26.22
C SER A 131 -11.75 0.06 -25.02
N VAL A 132 -12.85 -0.61 -24.71
CA VAL A 132 -12.84 -1.70 -23.73
C VAL A 132 -12.45 -2.99 -24.46
N ILE A 133 -11.44 -3.68 -23.96
CA ILE A 133 -11.04 -5.01 -24.45
C ILE A 133 -11.18 -6.03 -23.34
N GLY A 134 -11.66 -7.22 -23.65
CA GLY A 134 -11.90 -8.25 -22.65
C GLY A 134 -12.17 -9.62 -23.24
N ASP A 135 -12.48 -10.58 -22.38
CA ASP A 135 -12.89 -11.93 -22.80
C ASP A 135 -14.13 -11.91 -23.72
N PHE A 136 -15.12 -11.07 -23.40
CA PHE A 136 -16.39 -10.91 -24.10
C PHE A 136 -16.27 -10.39 -25.54
N ASN A 137 -15.12 -9.82 -25.92
CA ASN A 137 -14.87 -9.34 -27.28
C ASN A 137 -13.59 -9.88 -27.91
N ASN A 138 -13.05 -10.97 -27.35
CA ASN A 138 -11.77 -11.58 -27.77
C ASN A 138 -10.61 -10.57 -27.81
N CYS A 139 -10.59 -9.65 -26.86
CA CYS A 139 -9.66 -8.53 -26.78
C CYS A 139 -9.66 -7.61 -28.03
N ASN A 140 -10.76 -7.53 -28.79
CA ASN A 140 -10.78 -6.76 -30.05
C ASN A 140 -11.05 -5.27 -29.78
N PRO A 141 -10.06 -4.37 -30.02
CA PRO A 141 -10.21 -2.96 -29.71
C PRO A 141 -11.17 -2.20 -30.62
N TYR A 142 -11.59 -2.80 -31.75
CA TYR A 142 -12.45 -2.15 -32.74
C TYR A 142 -13.95 -2.41 -32.53
N THR A 143 -14.32 -3.10 -31.44
CA THR A 143 -15.71 -3.56 -31.23
C THR A 143 -16.43 -2.81 -30.13
N HIS A 144 -15.69 -2.23 -29.18
CA HIS A 144 -16.25 -1.60 -27.99
C HIS A 144 -15.54 -0.27 -27.70
N GLU A 145 -15.56 0.64 -28.68
CA GLU A 145 -15.04 2.01 -28.55
C GLU A 145 -15.90 2.81 -27.57
N LEU A 146 -15.28 3.67 -26.78
CA LEU A 146 -15.93 4.58 -25.84
C LEU A 146 -16.07 5.98 -26.46
N HIS A 147 -17.00 6.78 -25.94
CA HIS A 147 -17.16 8.18 -26.33
C HIS A 147 -16.66 9.13 -25.25
N LEU A 148 -16.02 10.22 -25.69
CA LEU A 148 -15.61 11.31 -24.81
C LEU A 148 -16.83 12.10 -24.33
N LEU A 149 -16.95 12.31 -23.02
CA LEU A 149 -18.00 13.09 -22.40
C LEU A 149 -17.64 14.59 -22.38
N GLY A 150 -18.06 15.30 -23.43
CA GLY A 150 -17.81 16.74 -23.57
C GLY A 150 -16.32 17.06 -23.53
N GLU A 151 -15.93 18.03 -22.69
CA GLU A 151 -14.52 18.44 -22.50
C GLU A 151 -13.89 17.87 -21.21
N SER A 152 -14.58 16.97 -20.51
CA SER A 152 -14.15 16.46 -19.19
C SER A 152 -12.88 15.60 -19.21
N GLY A 153 -12.51 15.07 -20.38
CA GLY A 153 -11.46 14.07 -20.52
C GLY A 153 -11.88 12.64 -20.14
N ILE A 154 -13.14 12.42 -19.75
CA ILE A 154 -13.67 11.10 -19.38
C ILE A 154 -14.28 10.42 -20.61
N TRP A 155 -13.87 9.19 -20.86
CA TRP A 155 -14.40 8.31 -21.89
C TRP A 155 -15.43 7.37 -21.27
N GLN A 156 -16.56 7.12 -21.93
CA GLN A 156 -17.63 6.28 -21.40
C GLN A 156 -18.38 5.48 -22.49
N GLY A 157 -18.94 4.34 -22.08
CA GLY A 157 -19.87 3.56 -22.88
C GLY A 157 -20.48 2.39 -22.11
N PHE A 158 -21.76 2.14 -22.34
CA PHE A 158 -22.49 1.01 -21.79
C PHE A 158 -22.43 -0.17 -22.76
N ILE A 159 -22.01 -1.33 -22.27
CA ILE A 159 -21.89 -2.55 -23.05
C ILE A 159 -22.91 -3.57 -22.54
N PRO A 160 -24.01 -3.81 -23.30
CA PRO A 160 -25.00 -4.82 -22.94
C PRO A 160 -24.38 -6.23 -22.83
N GLY A 161 -24.87 -7.03 -21.90
CA GLY A 161 -24.47 -8.44 -21.76
C GLY A 161 -23.11 -8.70 -21.10
N VAL A 162 -22.31 -7.66 -20.80
CA VAL A 162 -21.15 -7.78 -19.92
C VAL A 162 -21.64 -7.80 -18.47
N SER A 163 -21.20 -8.80 -17.70
CA SER A 163 -21.64 -9.04 -16.32
C SER A 163 -20.47 -9.06 -15.35
N GLN A 164 -20.79 -9.08 -14.05
CA GLN A 164 -19.81 -9.34 -13.00
C GLN A 164 -18.96 -10.59 -13.30
N GLY A 165 -17.67 -10.51 -13.02
CA GLY A 165 -16.68 -11.55 -13.31
C GLY A 165 -15.96 -11.39 -14.65
N ALA A 166 -16.45 -10.56 -15.56
CA ALA A 166 -15.82 -10.35 -16.86
C ALA A 166 -14.46 -9.63 -16.73
N MET A 167 -13.44 -10.15 -17.40
CA MET A 167 -12.10 -9.57 -17.38
C MET A 167 -11.94 -8.53 -18.48
N TYR A 168 -11.44 -7.35 -18.13
CA TYR A 168 -11.29 -6.24 -19.07
C TYR A 168 -10.05 -5.37 -18.82
N LYS A 169 -9.70 -4.60 -19.86
CA LYS A 169 -8.73 -3.52 -19.86
C LYS A 169 -9.22 -2.40 -20.77
N TYR A 170 -8.61 -1.23 -20.64
CA TYR A 170 -8.75 -0.16 -21.61
C TYR A 170 -7.61 -0.20 -22.61
N ARG A 171 -7.93 -0.30 -23.91
CA ARG A 171 -7.01 0.01 -25.00
C ARG A 171 -7.01 1.52 -25.17
N VAL A 172 -5.92 2.18 -24.76
CA VAL A 172 -5.75 3.63 -24.90
C VAL A 172 -4.82 3.90 -26.06
N THR A 173 -5.27 4.70 -27.03
CA THR A 173 -4.44 5.20 -28.13
C THR A 173 -4.29 6.70 -27.99
N SER A 174 -3.09 7.18 -27.73
CA SER A 174 -2.80 8.59 -27.50
C SER A 174 -2.85 9.42 -28.79
N ARG A 175 -3.19 10.70 -28.66
CA ARG A 175 -2.93 11.71 -29.72
C ARG A 175 -1.43 11.95 -29.91
N GLN A 176 -0.64 11.69 -28.87
CA GLN A 176 0.79 11.96 -28.85
C GLN A 176 1.59 10.71 -29.27
N ARG A 177 2.56 10.92 -30.17
CA ARG A 177 3.67 9.98 -30.46
C ARG A 177 3.25 8.55 -30.84
N GLY A 178 2.02 8.35 -31.32
CA GLY A 178 1.49 7.02 -31.66
C GLY A 178 1.44 6.04 -30.49
N HIS A 179 1.50 6.54 -29.24
CA HIS A 179 1.51 5.70 -28.05
C HIS A 179 0.20 4.90 -27.94
N ARG A 180 0.32 3.59 -27.75
CA ARG A 180 -0.83 2.69 -27.61
C ARG A 180 -0.54 1.64 -26.55
N VAL A 181 -1.42 1.53 -25.56
CA VAL A 181 -1.19 0.72 -24.36
C VAL A 181 -2.49 0.08 -23.88
N ASP A 182 -2.36 -1.10 -23.26
CA ASP A 182 -3.45 -1.75 -22.53
C ASP A 182 -3.32 -1.45 -21.04
N LYS A 183 -4.30 -0.74 -20.50
CA LYS A 183 -4.35 -0.29 -19.11
C LYS A 183 -5.34 -1.10 -18.30
N ALA A 184 -4.95 -1.47 -17.09
CA ALA A 184 -5.91 -1.80 -16.06
C ALA A 184 -6.75 -0.55 -15.74
N ASP A 185 -7.98 -0.76 -15.29
CA ASP A 185 -8.85 0.31 -14.83
C ASP A 185 -8.29 0.93 -13.54
N PRO A 186 -7.99 2.25 -13.51
CA PRO A 186 -7.59 2.95 -12.29
C PRO A 186 -8.59 2.81 -11.14
N LEU A 187 -9.88 2.65 -11.45
CA LEU A 187 -10.99 2.50 -10.50
C LEU A 187 -11.53 1.05 -10.46
N ALA A 188 -10.70 0.06 -10.77
CA ALA A 188 -11.10 -1.34 -10.66
C ALA A 188 -11.49 -1.70 -9.22
N PHE A 189 -12.65 -2.35 -9.03
CA PHE A 189 -13.08 -2.93 -7.75
C PHE A 189 -12.56 -4.35 -7.49
N SER A 190 -12.13 -5.03 -8.55
CA SER A 190 -11.50 -6.34 -8.47
C SER A 190 -10.52 -6.50 -9.63
N THR A 191 -9.53 -7.36 -9.44
CA THR A 191 -8.42 -7.61 -10.37
C THR A 191 -8.21 -9.10 -10.57
N GLN A 192 -7.47 -9.46 -11.62
CA GLN A 192 -6.88 -10.80 -11.70
C GLN A 192 -5.74 -10.97 -10.70
N LYS A 193 -5.50 -12.22 -10.30
CA LYS A 193 -4.35 -12.58 -9.44
C LYS A 193 -3.02 -12.27 -10.15
N PRO A 194 -2.12 -11.49 -9.53
CA PRO A 194 -0.78 -11.27 -10.08
C PRO A 194 -0.07 -12.61 -10.43
N PRO A 195 0.68 -12.68 -11.54
CA PRO A 195 1.15 -11.58 -12.37
C PRO A 195 0.18 -11.13 -13.48
N GLU A 196 -1.06 -11.64 -13.49
CA GLU A 196 -2.08 -11.14 -14.40
C GLU A 196 -2.48 -9.71 -14.03
N THR A 197 -3.02 -8.97 -15.01
CA THR A 197 -3.14 -7.50 -14.90
C THR A 197 -4.48 -6.95 -15.43
N ALA A 198 -5.44 -7.80 -15.79
CA ALA A 198 -6.76 -7.30 -16.15
C ALA A 198 -7.56 -6.92 -14.90
N SER A 199 -8.39 -5.89 -15.06
CA SER A 199 -9.45 -5.56 -14.13
C SER A 199 -10.60 -6.54 -14.32
N CYS A 200 -11.43 -6.69 -13.30
CA CYS A 200 -12.60 -7.55 -13.29
C CYS A 200 -13.83 -6.70 -13.00
N VAL A 201 -14.87 -6.82 -13.83
CA VAL A 201 -16.16 -6.18 -13.58
C VAL A 201 -16.71 -6.76 -12.28
N TRP A 202 -16.98 -5.92 -11.29
CA TRP A 202 -17.38 -6.39 -9.97
C TRP A 202 -18.38 -5.46 -9.31
N ASN A 203 -19.35 -6.02 -8.59
CA ASN A 203 -20.22 -5.27 -7.70
C ASN A 203 -19.82 -5.50 -6.24
N LEU A 204 -20.06 -4.52 -5.39
CA LEU A 204 -19.66 -4.46 -3.99
C LEU A 204 -20.83 -4.72 -3.03
N ASP A 205 -21.92 -5.31 -3.51
CA ASP A 205 -23.03 -5.74 -2.65
C ASP A 205 -22.53 -6.71 -1.56
N TYR A 206 -22.81 -6.37 -0.30
CA TYR A 206 -22.51 -7.18 0.87
C TYR A 206 -23.47 -6.80 2.01
N GLN A 207 -23.90 -7.78 2.80
CA GLN A 207 -24.77 -7.56 3.95
C GLN A 207 -23.93 -7.54 5.23
N TRP A 208 -23.64 -6.34 5.72
CA TRP A 208 -22.89 -6.11 6.96
C TRP A 208 -23.69 -6.51 8.20
N SER A 209 -22.99 -7.00 9.22
CA SER A 209 -23.54 -7.35 10.54
C SER A 209 -22.85 -6.61 11.69
N ASP A 210 -22.19 -5.49 11.40
CA ASP A 210 -21.37 -4.70 12.32
C ASP A 210 -22.05 -3.41 12.82
N SER A 211 -23.38 -3.29 12.67
CA SER A 211 -24.12 -2.07 13.05
C SER A 211 -23.88 -1.59 14.48
N GLU A 212 -23.71 -2.51 15.44
CA GLU A 212 -23.37 -2.18 16.83
C GLU A 212 -21.95 -1.60 16.98
N TRP A 213 -21.00 -2.13 16.20
CA TRP A 213 -19.65 -1.58 16.12
C TRP A 213 -19.70 -0.16 15.55
N MET A 214 -20.34 0.02 14.39
CA MET A 214 -20.41 1.33 13.73
C MET A 214 -21.06 2.39 14.62
N ALA A 215 -22.07 2.03 15.43
CA ALA A 215 -22.69 2.92 16.39
C ALA A 215 -21.78 3.28 17.60
N SER A 216 -20.87 2.38 18.00
CA SER A 216 -19.96 2.56 19.15
C SER A 216 -18.52 2.95 18.77
N ARG A 217 -18.17 2.93 17.48
CA ARG A 217 -16.83 3.12 16.93
C ARG A 217 -16.15 4.38 17.46
N LYS A 218 -16.88 5.49 17.53
CA LYS A 218 -16.36 6.77 18.01
C LYS A 218 -15.77 6.68 19.41
N GLU A 219 -16.43 5.98 20.32
CA GLU A 219 -15.97 5.83 21.70
C GLU A 219 -14.68 5.01 21.74
N LYS A 220 -14.62 3.92 20.96
CA LYS A 220 -13.53 2.95 20.93
C LYS A 220 -12.31 3.38 20.12
N ASN A 221 -12.48 4.32 19.19
CA ASN A 221 -11.43 4.80 18.28
C ASN A 221 -11.00 6.26 18.57
N SER A 222 -11.58 6.91 19.58
CA SER A 222 -11.22 8.29 19.93
C SER A 222 -9.78 8.42 20.45
N LEU A 223 -9.23 9.63 20.39
CA LEU A 223 -7.94 9.96 21.02
C LEU A 223 -7.90 9.70 22.54
N SER A 224 -9.06 9.61 23.21
CA SER A 224 -9.16 9.21 24.63
C SER A 224 -9.29 7.70 24.86
N ALA A 225 -9.59 6.92 23.83
CA ALA A 225 -9.75 5.47 23.93
C ALA A 225 -8.40 4.75 24.06
N PRO A 226 -8.35 3.54 24.66
CA PRO A 226 -7.17 2.71 24.55
C PRO A 226 -6.98 2.26 23.09
N ILE A 227 -5.80 2.53 22.52
CA ILE A 227 -5.41 2.04 21.19
C ILE A 227 -4.09 1.28 21.36
N ALA A 228 -4.21 -0.04 21.29
CA ALA A 228 -3.14 -1.00 21.13
C ALA A 228 -3.36 -1.76 19.82
N THR A 229 -2.43 -1.54 18.89
CA THR A 229 -2.51 -1.99 17.50
C THR A 229 -1.61 -3.19 17.29
N TYR A 230 -2.11 -4.20 16.59
CA TYR A 230 -1.30 -5.29 16.07
C TYR A 230 -1.06 -5.05 14.58
N GLU A 231 0.14 -4.64 14.21
CA GLU A 231 0.52 -4.48 12.79
C GLU A 231 0.78 -5.86 12.17
N MET A 232 0.25 -6.10 10.96
CA MET A 232 0.50 -7.34 10.25
C MET A 232 0.45 -7.24 8.73
N HIS A 233 1.31 -8.02 8.08
CA HIS A 233 1.19 -8.34 6.66
C HIS A 233 0.38 -9.63 6.46
N LEU A 234 -0.81 -9.50 5.87
CA LEU A 234 -1.77 -10.59 5.65
C LEU A 234 -1.13 -11.84 5.05
N GLY A 235 -0.29 -11.64 4.02
CA GLY A 235 0.27 -12.74 3.25
C GLY A 235 1.27 -13.59 4.02
N SER A 236 1.88 -13.09 5.09
CA SER A 236 3.00 -13.75 5.79
C SER A 236 2.71 -14.09 7.25
N TRP A 237 1.57 -13.68 7.79
CA TRP A 237 1.21 -13.95 9.18
C TRP A 237 1.05 -15.44 9.49
N MET A 238 0.33 -16.16 8.63
CA MET A 238 0.13 -17.61 8.75
C MET A 238 0.02 -18.24 7.37
N ARG A 239 0.64 -19.41 7.21
CA ARG A 239 0.61 -20.23 5.99
C ARG A 239 -0.12 -21.54 6.25
N VAL A 240 -0.57 -22.20 5.18
CA VAL A 240 -1.12 -23.56 5.21
C VAL A 240 -0.04 -24.52 4.67
N PRO A 241 0.73 -25.21 5.53
CA PRO A 241 1.84 -26.06 5.09
C PRO A 241 1.43 -27.17 4.14
N GLU A 242 0.26 -27.75 4.37
CA GLU A 242 -0.30 -28.86 3.59
C GLU A 242 -0.68 -28.41 2.17
N GLU A 243 -0.84 -27.11 1.94
CA GLU A 243 -1.21 -26.50 0.66
C GLU A 243 -0.05 -25.67 0.09
N ASN A 244 1.14 -26.26 0.07
CA ASN A 244 2.37 -25.66 -0.46
C ASN A 244 2.69 -24.29 0.16
N ASN A 245 2.44 -24.13 1.46
CA ASN A 245 2.65 -22.88 2.18
C ASN A 245 1.89 -21.68 1.57
N ARG A 246 0.71 -21.90 0.98
CA ARG A 246 -0.14 -20.78 0.55
C ARG A 246 -0.52 -19.89 1.75
N SER A 247 -0.78 -18.63 1.47
CA SER A 247 -1.38 -17.73 2.47
C SER A 247 -2.81 -18.16 2.78
N LEU A 248 -3.29 -17.77 3.96
CA LEU A 248 -4.72 -17.83 4.27
C LEU A 248 -5.52 -16.93 3.33
N THR A 249 -6.74 -17.33 3.02
CA THR A 249 -7.75 -16.45 2.43
C THR A 249 -8.29 -15.49 3.49
N TYR A 250 -8.94 -14.40 3.08
CA TYR A 250 -9.58 -13.46 4.02
C TYR A 250 -10.58 -14.18 4.96
N ARG A 251 -11.36 -15.13 4.42
CA ARG A 251 -12.32 -15.93 5.20
C ARG A 251 -11.68 -16.85 6.22
N GLU A 252 -10.58 -17.49 5.86
CA GLU A 252 -9.85 -18.38 6.78
C GLU A 252 -9.10 -17.59 7.86
N LEU A 253 -8.66 -16.38 7.52
CA LEU A 253 -7.96 -15.48 8.43
C LEU A 253 -8.89 -14.95 9.50
N ALA A 254 -10.08 -14.47 9.13
CA ALA A 254 -10.98 -13.73 10.02
C ALA A 254 -11.21 -14.37 11.41
N PRO A 255 -11.65 -15.64 11.53
CA PRO A 255 -11.86 -16.24 12.85
C PRO A 255 -10.55 -16.45 13.62
N ARG A 256 -9.47 -16.83 12.94
CA ARG A 256 -8.16 -17.10 13.57
C ARG A 256 -7.52 -15.82 14.10
N LEU A 257 -7.64 -14.73 13.33
CA LEU A 257 -7.12 -13.43 13.69
C LEU A 257 -7.92 -12.84 14.85
N ALA A 258 -9.25 -12.86 14.78
CA ALA A 258 -10.09 -12.39 15.87
C ALA A 258 -9.83 -13.15 17.19
N GLU A 259 -9.70 -14.49 17.14
CA GLU A 259 -9.33 -15.29 18.31
C GLU A 259 -7.97 -14.87 18.87
N TYR A 260 -6.96 -14.71 18.00
CA TYR A 260 -5.63 -14.30 18.40
C TYR A 260 -5.61 -12.92 19.04
N LEU A 261 -6.21 -11.92 18.39
CA LEU A 261 -6.23 -10.53 18.86
C LEU A 261 -6.98 -10.40 20.18
N ASN A 262 -8.12 -11.09 20.34
CA ASN A 262 -8.84 -11.13 21.61
C ASN A 262 -8.01 -11.80 22.71
N ARG A 263 -7.36 -12.94 22.44
CA ARG A 263 -6.51 -13.59 23.43
C ARG A 263 -5.35 -12.70 23.87
N MET A 264 -4.79 -11.94 22.93
CA MET A 264 -3.68 -11.01 23.18
C MET A 264 -4.13 -9.62 23.66
N GLN A 265 -5.44 -9.35 23.68
CA GLN A 265 -6.07 -8.09 24.11
C GLN A 265 -5.64 -6.86 23.29
N TYR A 266 -5.40 -7.05 21.99
CA TYR A 266 -5.28 -5.91 21.07
C TYR A 266 -6.66 -5.31 20.80
N THR A 267 -6.69 -4.01 20.54
CA THR A 267 -7.92 -3.27 20.24
C THR A 267 -8.09 -2.99 18.74
N HIS A 268 -6.96 -2.92 18.03
CA HIS A 268 -6.88 -2.58 16.61
C HIS A 268 -5.96 -3.59 15.91
N VAL A 269 -6.22 -3.84 14.64
CA VAL A 269 -5.27 -4.44 13.71
C VAL A 269 -4.94 -3.42 12.63
N GLU A 270 -3.65 -3.26 12.32
CA GLU A 270 -3.19 -2.45 11.19
C GLU A 270 -2.67 -3.39 10.11
N PHE A 271 -3.30 -3.36 8.94
CA PHE A 271 -2.84 -4.13 7.80
C PHE A 271 -1.89 -3.28 6.97
N LEU A 272 -0.71 -3.84 6.67
CA LEU A 272 0.11 -3.37 5.55
C LEU A 272 -0.73 -3.31 4.27
N PRO A 273 -0.34 -2.51 3.25
CA PRO A 273 -1.25 -2.12 2.18
C PRO A 273 -1.91 -3.32 1.50
N ILE A 274 -3.25 -3.33 1.54
CA ILE A 274 -4.09 -4.40 0.98
C ILE A 274 -4.51 -4.13 -0.45
N MET A 275 -4.29 -2.92 -0.96
CA MET A 275 -4.61 -2.51 -2.31
C MET A 275 -3.85 -3.38 -3.30
N GLU A 276 -4.42 -3.65 -4.47
CA GLU A 276 -3.78 -4.54 -5.41
C GLU A 276 -2.44 -3.98 -5.90
N HIS A 277 -1.42 -4.84 -5.83
CA HIS A 277 -0.03 -4.53 -6.12
C HIS A 277 0.61 -5.72 -6.87
N PRO A 278 1.41 -5.47 -7.92
CA PRO A 278 1.91 -6.55 -8.79
C PRO A 278 3.01 -7.37 -8.11
N PHE A 279 3.90 -6.72 -7.36
CA PHE A 279 5.08 -7.35 -6.77
C PHE A 279 4.89 -7.62 -5.29
N TYR A 280 4.87 -8.89 -4.89
CA TYR A 280 4.68 -9.28 -3.48
C TYR A 280 5.80 -8.75 -2.56
N GLY A 281 7.01 -8.59 -3.08
CA GLY A 281 8.15 -8.09 -2.30
C GLY A 281 8.11 -6.59 -1.99
N SER A 282 7.14 -5.83 -2.52
CA SER A 282 6.91 -4.44 -2.10
C SER A 282 6.11 -4.35 -0.80
N TRP A 283 5.62 -5.49 -0.29
CA TRP A 283 4.75 -5.60 0.88
C TRP A 283 3.42 -4.83 0.76
N GLY A 284 3.08 -4.38 -0.45
CA GLY A 284 1.90 -3.58 -0.75
C GLY A 284 2.20 -2.13 -1.13
N TYR A 285 3.36 -1.59 -0.74
CA TYR A 285 3.69 -0.16 -0.92
C TYR A 285 3.91 0.27 -2.38
N GLN A 286 3.85 -0.65 -3.35
CA GLN A 286 3.84 -0.33 -4.78
C GLN A 286 2.49 -0.70 -5.41
N THR A 287 1.46 0.08 -5.10
CA THR A 287 0.07 -0.15 -5.49
C THR A 287 -0.20 0.23 -6.95
N THR A 288 -0.99 -0.59 -7.66
CA THR A 288 -1.46 -0.29 -9.03
C THR A 288 -2.98 -0.20 -9.16
N ALA A 289 -3.76 -0.80 -8.26
CA ALA A 289 -5.21 -0.63 -8.21
C ALA A 289 -5.68 -0.24 -6.81
N TYR A 290 -6.01 1.04 -6.67
CA TYR A 290 -6.28 1.72 -5.39
C TYR A 290 -7.68 1.42 -4.80
N PHE A 291 -8.56 0.86 -5.63
CA PHE A 291 -9.97 0.59 -5.30
C PHE A 291 -10.29 -0.91 -5.23
N ALA A 292 -9.26 -1.77 -5.22
CA ALA A 292 -9.43 -3.22 -5.13
C ALA A 292 -8.57 -3.79 -4.01
N PRO A 293 -9.13 -4.60 -3.10
CA PRO A 293 -8.31 -5.41 -2.22
C PRO A 293 -7.59 -6.46 -3.06
N THR A 294 -6.36 -6.81 -2.69
CA THR A 294 -5.54 -7.72 -3.46
C THR A 294 -6.26 -9.06 -3.61
N SER A 295 -6.33 -9.52 -4.85
CA SER A 295 -7.02 -10.76 -5.22
C SER A 295 -6.28 -12.01 -4.73
N ARG A 296 -5.08 -11.86 -4.15
CA ARG A 296 -4.26 -12.95 -3.58
C ARG A 296 -5.03 -13.78 -2.54
N TYR A 297 -5.86 -13.13 -1.72
CA TYR A 297 -6.49 -13.75 -0.56
C TYR A 297 -8.01 -13.96 -0.71
N GLY A 298 -8.63 -13.55 -1.82
CA GLY A 298 -10.06 -13.74 -2.04
C GLY A 298 -10.68 -12.61 -2.85
N THR A 299 -12.01 -12.56 -2.80
CA THR A 299 -12.82 -11.52 -3.43
C THR A 299 -12.96 -10.28 -2.54
N PRO A 300 -13.41 -9.14 -3.10
CA PRO A 300 -13.84 -7.98 -2.32
C PRO A 300 -14.77 -8.31 -1.15
N GLN A 301 -15.79 -9.14 -1.36
CA GLN A 301 -16.71 -9.58 -0.31
C GLN A 301 -16.04 -10.43 0.77
N ASP A 302 -14.99 -11.17 0.44
CA ASP A 302 -14.24 -11.93 1.44
C ASP A 302 -13.43 -10.99 2.35
N PHE A 303 -12.95 -9.86 1.82
CA PHE A 303 -12.31 -8.82 2.61
C PHE A 303 -13.34 -8.05 3.48
N MET A 304 -14.52 -7.74 2.93
CA MET A 304 -15.63 -7.19 3.74
C MET A 304 -15.99 -8.13 4.91
N TYR A 305 -16.07 -9.44 4.64
CA TYR A 305 -16.29 -10.44 5.69
C TYR A 305 -15.20 -10.42 6.78
N LEU A 306 -13.93 -10.23 6.41
CA LEU A 306 -12.85 -10.10 7.40
C LEU A 306 -13.08 -8.90 8.32
N VAL A 307 -13.38 -7.73 7.75
CA VAL A 307 -13.62 -6.51 8.52
C VAL A 307 -14.87 -6.65 9.39
N ASP A 308 -15.98 -7.11 8.83
CA ASP A 308 -17.26 -7.35 9.52
C ASP A 308 -17.07 -8.30 10.72
N TYR A 309 -16.33 -9.39 10.52
CA TYR A 309 -16.04 -10.34 11.57
C TYR A 309 -15.19 -9.73 12.69
N LEU A 310 -14.18 -8.92 12.36
CA LEU A 310 -13.35 -8.23 13.35
C LEU A 310 -14.17 -7.20 14.16
N HIS A 311 -15.03 -6.44 13.51
CA HIS A 311 -15.94 -5.48 14.15
C HIS A 311 -16.89 -6.15 15.14
N GLN A 312 -17.50 -7.29 14.75
CA GLN A 312 -18.34 -8.11 15.64
C GLN A 312 -17.57 -8.64 16.86
N HIS A 313 -16.24 -8.69 16.79
CA HIS A 313 -15.36 -9.09 17.88
C HIS A 313 -14.70 -7.89 18.58
N GLY A 314 -15.17 -6.67 18.32
CA GLY A 314 -14.70 -5.45 18.97
C GLY A 314 -13.30 -5.01 18.57
N ILE A 315 -12.80 -5.45 17.41
CA ILE A 315 -11.48 -5.11 16.88
C ILE A 315 -11.64 -4.11 15.74
N ALA A 316 -10.99 -2.95 15.87
CA ALA A 316 -10.92 -1.96 14.81
C ALA A 316 -9.88 -2.33 13.74
N VAL A 317 -10.10 -1.87 12.50
CA VAL A 317 -9.24 -2.10 11.35
C VAL A 317 -8.65 -0.78 10.83
N ILE A 318 -7.32 -0.71 10.80
CA ILE A 318 -6.55 0.36 10.17
C ILE A 318 -5.90 -0.19 8.90
N LEU A 319 -5.91 0.60 7.82
CA LEU A 319 -5.17 0.27 6.60
C LEU A 319 -4.03 1.23 6.36
N ASP A 320 -2.88 0.68 5.98
CA ASP A 320 -1.85 1.45 5.30
C ASP A 320 -2.34 1.85 3.91
N TRP A 321 -2.50 3.15 3.71
CA TRP A 321 -2.88 3.77 2.45
C TRP A 321 -1.70 4.53 1.87
N VAL A 322 -1.46 4.36 0.57
CA VAL A 322 -0.21 4.74 -0.09
C VAL A 322 -0.44 5.84 -1.13
N PRO A 323 -0.75 7.08 -0.73
CA PRO A 323 -0.96 8.20 -1.67
C PRO A 323 0.36 8.85 -2.13
N SER A 324 1.51 8.41 -1.60
CA SER A 324 2.79 9.08 -1.79
C SER A 324 3.43 8.82 -3.15
N HIS A 325 3.23 7.63 -3.72
CA HIS A 325 3.82 7.23 -5.00
C HIS A 325 3.15 5.99 -5.61
N PHE A 326 3.49 5.67 -6.87
CA PHE A 326 3.05 4.47 -7.57
C PHE A 326 4.15 3.92 -8.51
N PRO A 327 4.18 2.61 -8.82
CA PRO A 327 5.24 2.03 -9.63
C PRO A 327 5.09 2.35 -11.12
N SER A 328 6.16 2.10 -11.88
CA SER A 328 6.23 2.38 -13.32
C SER A 328 5.65 1.29 -14.22
N ASP A 329 4.92 0.33 -13.64
CA ASP A 329 4.26 -0.76 -14.37
C ASP A 329 3.37 -0.24 -15.50
N ALA A 330 3.62 -0.72 -16.72
CA ALA A 330 2.93 -0.24 -17.92
C ALA A 330 1.40 -0.42 -17.88
N HIS A 331 0.91 -1.44 -17.17
CA HIS A 331 -0.53 -1.69 -17.02
C HIS A 331 -1.20 -0.74 -16.00
N GLY A 332 -0.43 -0.14 -15.09
CA GLY A 332 -0.91 0.77 -14.05
C GLY A 332 -1.00 2.22 -14.52
N LEU A 333 -0.82 3.17 -13.60
CA LEU A 333 -1.09 4.60 -13.83
C LEU A 333 -0.04 5.33 -14.68
N ALA A 334 1.19 4.78 -14.78
CA ALA A 334 2.30 5.46 -15.43
C ALA A 334 2.02 5.80 -16.90
N PHE A 335 2.23 7.06 -17.29
CA PHE A 335 2.08 7.53 -18.66
C PHE A 335 0.73 7.16 -19.32
N PHE A 336 -0.35 7.30 -18.53
CA PHE A 336 -1.62 6.60 -18.75
C PHE A 336 -2.23 6.78 -20.16
N ASP A 337 -2.29 8.03 -20.64
CA ASP A 337 -2.91 8.41 -21.91
C ASP A 337 -1.88 8.87 -22.97
N GLY A 338 -0.62 8.48 -22.77
CA GLY A 338 0.52 8.95 -23.58
C GLY A 338 1.08 10.30 -23.15
N THR A 339 0.70 10.79 -21.96
CA THR A 339 1.29 11.95 -21.27
C THR A 339 1.54 11.61 -19.80
N HIS A 340 2.26 12.48 -19.09
CA HIS A 340 2.38 12.44 -17.63
C HIS A 340 1.05 12.88 -17.00
N LEU A 341 0.12 11.92 -16.89
CA LEU A 341 -1.26 12.17 -16.50
C LEU A 341 -1.41 12.21 -14.98
N TYR A 342 -1.06 11.11 -14.32
CA TYR A 342 -1.13 10.95 -12.86
C TYR A 342 0.14 11.44 -12.18
N GLU A 343 1.29 11.21 -12.80
CA GLU A 343 2.60 11.70 -12.36
C GLU A 343 2.87 13.12 -12.85
N HIS A 344 3.75 13.83 -12.16
CA HIS A 344 4.23 15.13 -12.63
C HIS A 344 5.21 14.97 -13.81
N GLU A 345 5.14 15.85 -14.81
CA GLU A 345 5.98 15.76 -16.02
C GLU A 345 7.46 16.02 -15.77
N ASP A 346 7.78 16.96 -14.87
CA ASP A 346 9.14 17.21 -14.43
C ASP A 346 9.58 16.11 -13.47
N VAL A 347 10.53 15.27 -13.92
CA VAL A 347 11.08 14.15 -13.16
C VAL A 347 11.67 14.54 -11.81
N ARG A 348 12.09 15.81 -11.63
CA ARG A 348 12.60 16.32 -10.34
C ARG A 348 11.51 16.40 -9.28
N GLN A 349 10.25 16.47 -9.69
CA GLN A 349 9.07 16.51 -8.82
C GLN A 349 8.21 15.25 -8.95
N GLY A 350 8.25 14.58 -10.10
CA GLY A 350 7.39 13.44 -10.44
C GLY A 350 7.99 12.06 -10.21
N PHE A 351 9.21 11.94 -9.66
CA PHE A 351 9.88 10.64 -9.54
C PHE A 351 10.73 10.53 -8.27
N HIS A 352 10.57 9.42 -7.52
CA HIS A 352 11.44 9.09 -6.39
C HIS A 352 12.71 8.38 -6.89
N PRO A 353 13.90 8.99 -6.74
CA PRO A 353 15.13 8.46 -7.32
C PRO A 353 15.58 7.15 -6.66
N ASP A 354 15.36 6.98 -5.35
CA ASP A 354 15.83 5.78 -4.64
C ASP A 354 14.85 4.61 -4.76
N TRP A 355 13.54 4.89 -4.81
CA TRP A 355 12.49 3.87 -4.91
C TRP A 355 12.16 3.46 -6.34
N LYS A 356 12.57 4.27 -7.32
CA LYS A 356 12.27 4.08 -8.76
C LYS A 356 10.77 4.07 -9.06
N THR A 357 10.02 4.90 -8.35
CA THR A 357 8.56 5.05 -8.47
C THR A 357 8.18 6.48 -8.89
N TYR A 358 6.99 6.64 -9.47
CA TYR A 358 6.43 7.93 -9.82
C TYR A 358 5.70 8.56 -8.63
N ILE A 359 5.75 9.89 -8.56
CA ILE A 359 5.06 10.71 -7.55
C ILE A 359 3.81 11.29 -8.21
N PHE A 360 2.67 11.22 -7.51
CA PHE A 360 1.44 11.83 -7.99
C PHE A 360 1.57 13.35 -8.16
N ASN A 361 0.95 13.88 -9.21
CA ASN A 361 0.82 15.31 -9.41
C ASN A 361 -0.33 15.86 -8.55
N TYR A 362 -0.05 16.14 -7.28
CA TYR A 362 -1.04 16.64 -6.32
C TYR A 362 -1.69 17.99 -6.72
N GLY A 363 -1.00 18.76 -7.55
CA GLY A 363 -1.50 20.03 -8.09
C GLY A 363 -2.59 19.85 -9.15
N ARG A 364 -2.72 18.64 -9.72
CA ARG A 364 -3.74 18.34 -10.72
C ARG A 364 -5.05 17.92 -10.07
N ASN A 365 -6.11 18.65 -10.37
CA ASN A 365 -7.42 18.51 -9.76
C ASN A 365 -7.97 17.07 -9.83
N GLU A 366 -7.94 16.45 -11.00
CA GLU A 366 -8.47 15.10 -11.20
C GLU A 366 -7.65 14.03 -10.47
N VAL A 367 -6.33 14.24 -10.35
CA VAL A 367 -5.44 13.35 -9.56
C VAL A 367 -5.75 13.47 -8.07
N ARG A 368 -5.98 14.70 -7.58
CA ARG A 368 -6.45 14.93 -6.21
C ARG A 368 -7.80 14.26 -5.98
N SER A 369 -8.76 14.41 -6.90
CA SER A 369 -10.07 13.75 -6.82
C SER A 369 -9.95 12.22 -6.80
N PHE A 370 -9.09 11.64 -7.63
CA PHE A 370 -8.79 10.21 -7.62
C PHE A 370 -8.28 9.74 -6.26
N LEU A 371 -7.28 10.43 -5.70
CA LEU A 371 -6.69 10.06 -4.41
C LEU A 371 -7.67 10.23 -3.25
N LEU A 372 -8.35 11.38 -3.15
CA LEU A 372 -9.39 11.62 -2.13
C LEU A 372 -10.49 10.56 -2.20
N SER A 373 -10.92 10.21 -3.42
CA SER A 373 -11.89 9.15 -3.63
C SER A 373 -11.36 7.77 -3.22
N SER A 374 -10.07 7.50 -3.40
CA SER A 374 -9.49 6.21 -2.96
C SER A 374 -9.49 6.07 -1.43
N ALA A 375 -9.23 7.16 -0.69
CA ALA A 375 -9.35 7.14 0.76
C ALA A 375 -10.79 6.91 1.21
N MET A 376 -11.73 7.71 0.68
CA MET A 376 -13.15 7.61 1.01
C MET A 376 -13.74 6.25 0.67
N PHE A 377 -13.29 5.64 -0.43
CA PHE A 377 -13.72 4.31 -0.83
C PHE A 377 -13.50 3.25 0.27
N TRP A 378 -12.35 3.25 0.92
CA TRP A 378 -12.07 2.31 2.01
C TRP A 378 -12.93 2.57 3.24
N LEU A 379 -13.15 3.85 3.58
CA LEU A 379 -13.99 4.24 4.71
C LEU A 379 -15.48 3.94 4.46
N ASP A 380 -15.99 4.28 3.28
CA ASP A 380 -17.40 4.13 2.88
C ASP A 380 -17.76 2.67 2.59
N ARG A 381 -16.97 1.96 1.77
CA ARG A 381 -17.34 0.65 1.21
C ARG A 381 -16.87 -0.54 2.05
N TYR A 382 -15.79 -0.37 2.82
CA TYR A 382 -15.20 -1.44 3.62
C TYR A 382 -15.24 -1.17 5.12
N HIS A 383 -15.91 -0.09 5.55
CA HIS A 383 -16.08 0.29 6.97
C HIS A 383 -14.76 0.46 7.75
N ILE A 384 -13.65 0.74 7.06
CA ILE A 384 -12.34 0.87 7.69
C ILE A 384 -12.35 1.99 8.75
N ASP A 385 -11.74 1.74 9.91
CA ASP A 385 -11.77 2.62 11.08
C ASP A 385 -10.64 3.66 11.09
N GLY A 386 -9.60 3.44 10.29
CA GLY A 386 -8.53 4.41 10.15
C GLY A 386 -7.61 4.15 8.96
N LEU A 387 -6.89 5.21 8.57
CA LEU A 387 -5.90 5.16 7.49
C LEU A 387 -4.55 5.64 8.00
N ARG A 388 -3.51 4.83 7.81
CA ARG A 388 -2.12 5.21 8.07
C ARG A 388 -1.43 5.55 6.76
N VAL A 389 -0.76 6.71 6.73
CA VAL A 389 0.00 7.18 5.57
C VAL A 389 1.49 7.01 5.85
N ASP A 390 2.13 6.16 5.06
CA ASP A 390 3.56 5.93 5.06
C ASP A 390 4.33 7.08 4.43
N ALA A 391 5.54 7.34 4.96
CA ALA A 391 6.54 8.22 4.40
C ALA A 391 5.98 9.61 4.00
N VAL A 392 5.22 10.24 4.88
CA VAL A 392 4.63 11.58 4.64
C VAL A 392 5.71 12.61 4.30
N ALA A 393 6.93 12.45 4.85
CA ALA A 393 8.08 13.27 4.49
C ALA A 393 8.41 13.23 2.99
N SER A 394 8.19 12.10 2.30
CA SER A 394 8.41 11.96 0.87
C SER A 394 7.46 12.83 0.04
N MET A 395 6.28 13.14 0.60
CA MET A 395 5.29 14.01 0.00
C MET A 395 5.59 15.49 0.30
N LEU A 396 5.93 15.80 1.56
CA LEU A 396 6.08 17.18 2.06
C LEU A 396 7.27 17.93 1.46
N TYR A 397 8.29 17.23 0.98
CA TYR A 397 9.57 17.84 0.58
C TYR A 397 9.92 17.58 -0.88
N LEU A 398 10.15 18.67 -1.62
CA LEU A 398 10.62 18.64 -3.01
C LEU A 398 12.06 18.09 -3.11
N ASP A 399 12.86 18.27 -2.05
CA ASP A 399 14.24 17.78 -1.95
C ASP A 399 14.37 16.36 -1.37
N TYR A 400 13.24 15.69 -1.07
CA TYR A 400 13.28 14.34 -0.49
C TYR A 400 14.09 13.38 -1.36
N SER A 401 15.12 12.77 -0.75
CA SER A 401 16.01 11.81 -1.41
C SER A 401 16.81 12.38 -2.59
N ARG A 402 17.00 13.70 -2.68
CA ARG A 402 17.68 14.38 -3.80
C ARG A 402 18.87 15.20 -3.34
N LYS A 403 19.89 15.31 -4.19
CA LYS A 403 21.05 16.18 -3.94
C LYS A 403 20.77 17.61 -4.37
N ALA A 404 21.63 18.53 -3.93
CA ALA A 404 21.61 19.91 -4.42
C ALA A 404 21.73 19.94 -5.95
N GLY A 405 20.83 20.69 -6.61
CA GLY A 405 20.74 20.77 -8.07
C GLY A 405 19.84 19.72 -8.73
N GLU A 406 19.37 18.71 -7.99
CA GLU A 406 18.47 17.66 -8.50
C GLU A 406 16.98 17.95 -8.20
N TRP A 407 16.66 19.07 -7.55
CA TRP A 407 15.30 19.51 -7.21
C TRP A 407 15.13 21.02 -7.47
N ILE A 408 13.88 21.49 -7.45
CA ILE A 408 13.51 22.89 -7.67
C ILE A 408 12.71 23.38 -6.45
N PRO A 409 12.98 24.58 -5.93
CA PRO A 409 12.18 25.14 -4.85
C PRO A 409 10.77 25.50 -5.29
N ASN A 410 9.87 25.60 -4.32
CA ASN A 410 8.51 26.11 -4.53
C ASN A 410 8.53 27.60 -4.90
N GLN A 411 7.35 28.14 -5.22
CA GLN A 411 7.18 29.54 -5.63
C GLN A 411 7.67 30.59 -4.60
N PHE A 412 7.90 30.20 -3.34
CA PHE A 412 8.42 31.06 -2.27
C PHE A 412 9.91 30.82 -1.98
N GLY A 413 10.59 29.97 -2.75
CA GLY A 413 12.00 29.63 -2.55
C GLY A 413 12.25 28.53 -1.52
N GLY A 414 11.20 27.95 -0.95
CA GLY A 414 11.28 26.87 0.04
C GLY A 414 11.34 25.47 -0.58
N ARG A 415 11.56 24.45 0.26
CA ARG A 415 11.59 23.04 -0.15
C ARG A 415 10.26 22.32 0.06
N GLU A 416 9.30 23.01 0.64
CA GLU A 416 7.98 22.49 0.96
C GLU A 416 7.17 22.28 -0.32
N ASN A 417 6.62 21.08 -0.49
CA ASN A 417 5.71 20.75 -1.59
C ASN A 417 4.29 21.24 -1.23
N LEU A 418 3.94 22.43 -1.71
CA LEU A 418 2.70 23.11 -1.31
C LEU A 418 1.45 22.36 -1.76
N GLU A 419 1.51 21.74 -2.94
CA GLU A 419 0.44 20.94 -3.51
C GLU A 419 0.18 19.67 -2.70
N ALA A 420 1.24 18.99 -2.24
CA ALA A 420 1.11 17.84 -1.36
C ALA A 420 0.59 18.22 0.03
N ILE A 421 1.05 19.35 0.58
CA ILE A 421 0.54 19.88 1.87
C ILE A 421 -0.96 20.16 1.77
N GLU A 422 -1.40 20.85 0.72
CA GLU A 422 -2.81 21.14 0.52
C GLU A 422 -3.63 19.87 0.31
N PHE A 423 -3.11 18.90 -0.45
CA PHE A 423 -3.74 17.59 -0.59
C PHE A 423 -3.95 16.89 0.75
N LEU A 424 -2.93 16.82 1.61
CA LEU A 424 -3.01 16.17 2.92
C LEU A 424 -3.99 16.88 3.86
N ARG A 425 -3.98 18.22 3.84
CA ARG A 425 -4.95 19.03 4.59
C ARG A 425 -6.37 18.74 4.14
N ARG A 426 -6.60 18.68 2.82
CA ARG A 426 -7.91 18.38 2.23
C ARG A 426 -8.37 16.95 2.52
N PHE A 427 -7.46 15.98 2.42
CA PHE A 427 -7.71 14.59 2.78
C PHE A 427 -8.23 14.47 4.22
N ASN A 428 -7.54 15.09 5.19
CA ASN A 428 -7.98 15.06 6.57
C ASN A 428 -9.30 15.84 6.77
N GLU A 429 -9.46 17.01 6.14
CA GLU A 429 -10.71 17.78 6.22
C GLU A 429 -11.92 16.96 5.75
N ASP A 430 -11.83 16.40 4.54
CA ASP A 430 -12.94 15.68 3.93
C ASP A 430 -13.23 14.38 4.71
N THR A 431 -12.21 13.60 5.08
CA THR A 431 -12.41 12.32 5.80
C THR A 431 -13.03 12.51 7.18
N TYR A 432 -12.57 13.48 7.99
CA TYR A 432 -13.18 13.75 9.29
C TYR A 432 -14.56 14.42 9.19
N LYS A 433 -14.85 15.12 8.09
CA LYS A 433 -16.18 15.68 7.86
C LYS A 433 -17.21 14.57 7.63
N GLU A 434 -16.87 13.60 6.78
CA GLU A 434 -17.79 12.51 6.42
C GLU A 434 -17.81 11.40 7.47
N HIS A 435 -16.67 11.13 8.11
CA HIS A 435 -16.49 10.07 9.10
C HIS A 435 -15.78 10.62 10.36
N PRO A 436 -16.46 11.40 11.22
CA PRO A 436 -15.85 12.04 12.39
C PRO A 436 -15.32 11.05 13.45
N GLU A 437 -15.63 9.77 13.33
CA GLU A 437 -15.26 8.70 14.26
C GLU A 437 -14.04 7.86 13.85
N ILE A 438 -13.44 8.12 12.68
CA ILE A 438 -12.22 7.44 12.23
C ILE A 438 -10.97 8.06 12.85
N GLN A 439 -9.80 7.47 12.60
CA GLN A 439 -8.50 8.10 12.86
C GLN A 439 -7.60 8.04 11.63
N THR A 440 -6.90 9.14 11.34
CA THR A 440 -5.81 9.18 10.38
C THR A 440 -4.47 9.24 11.09
N VAL A 441 -3.50 8.44 10.64
CA VAL A 441 -2.17 8.32 11.24
C VAL A 441 -1.10 8.67 10.21
N ALA A 442 -0.13 9.48 10.60
CA ALA A 442 1.02 9.83 9.75
C ALA A 442 2.31 9.21 10.27
N GLU A 443 3.11 8.62 9.39
CA GLU A 443 4.55 8.46 9.61
C GLU A 443 5.29 9.61 8.94
N GLU A 444 5.87 10.48 9.76
CA GLU A 444 6.60 11.66 9.32
C GLU A 444 7.88 11.78 10.16
N SER A 445 9.04 11.72 9.50
CA SER A 445 10.35 11.45 10.10
C SER A 445 11.33 12.64 10.07
N THR A 446 10.89 13.84 9.71
CA THR A 446 11.75 15.05 9.61
C THR A 446 11.42 16.14 10.63
N SER A 447 10.56 15.83 11.61
CA SER A 447 10.08 16.78 12.62
C SER A 447 9.23 17.93 12.05
N TRP A 448 8.45 17.66 10.99
CA TRP A 448 7.43 18.61 10.55
C TRP A 448 6.52 18.96 11.73
N PRO A 449 6.26 20.25 12.01
CA PRO A 449 5.46 20.64 13.16
C PRO A 449 3.97 20.48 12.89
N MET A 450 3.20 20.20 13.94
CA MET A 450 1.74 20.21 13.92
C MET A 450 1.13 19.19 12.93
N VAL A 451 1.77 18.04 12.75
CA VAL A 451 1.27 16.98 11.85
C VAL A 451 -0.10 16.49 12.32
N SER A 452 -0.23 16.22 13.62
CA SER A 452 -1.46 15.70 14.24
C SER A 452 -2.29 16.79 14.94
N ARG A 453 -2.31 17.99 14.36
CA ARG A 453 -3.02 19.16 14.88
C ARG A 453 -4.07 19.66 13.89
N PRO A 454 -5.13 20.36 14.38
CA PRO A 454 -6.19 20.87 13.52
C PRO A 454 -5.70 21.85 12.45
N LEU A 455 -6.40 21.83 11.31
CA LEU A 455 -6.08 22.66 10.14
C LEU A 455 -6.14 24.17 10.42
N TYR A 456 -7.08 24.60 11.29
CA TYR A 456 -7.32 26.02 11.60
C TYR A 456 -6.23 26.67 12.46
N ILE A 457 -5.34 25.88 13.06
CA ILE A 457 -4.11 26.38 13.72
C ILE A 457 -2.84 26.11 12.89
N GLY A 458 -2.99 25.68 11.64
CA GLY A 458 -1.87 25.43 10.72
C GLY A 458 -1.35 23.99 10.69
N GLY A 459 -2.03 23.03 11.32
CA GLY A 459 -1.62 21.62 11.26
C GLY A 459 -1.97 20.91 9.95
N LEU A 460 -1.47 19.68 9.77
CA LEU A 460 -1.81 18.84 8.60
C LEU A 460 -3.15 18.10 8.75
N GLY A 461 -3.73 18.09 9.96
CA GLY A 461 -5.05 17.54 10.24
C GLY A 461 -5.07 16.07 10.60
N PHE A 462 -3.93 15.38 10.70
CA PHE A 462 -3.91 13.98 11.13
C PHE A 462 -4.43 13.84 12.57
N GLY A 463 -5.01 12.68 12.88
CA GLY A 463 -5.42 12.35 14.25
C GLY A 463 -4.20 12.05 15.12
N MET A 464 -3.25 11.30 14.56
CA MET A 464 -2.06 10.83 15.26
C MET A 464 -0.79 10.85 14.38
N LYS A 465 0.37 10.81 15.01
CA LYS A 465 1.70 10.73 14.37
C LYS A 465 2.51 9.60 15.00
N TRP A 466 3.21 8.80 14.18
CA TRP A 466 4.23 7.87 14.69
C TRP A 466 5.41 8.62 15.32
N ASP A 467 5.79 8.22 16.53
CA ASP A 467 6.93 8.77 17.26
C ASP A 467 8.23 8.05 16.87
N MET A 468 8.75 8.41 15.69
CA MET A 468 9.98 7.82 15.16
C MET A 468 11.21 8.16 16.02
N GLY A 469 11.19 9.33 16.69
CA GLY A 469 12.24 9.73 17.63
C GLY A 469 12.28 8.80 18.84
N TRP A 470 11.13 8.56 19.48
CA TRP A 470 11.02 7.58 20.56
C TRP A 470 11.48 6.19 20.13
N MET A 471 11.03 5.73 18.95
CA MET A 471 11.36 4.39 18.46
C MET A 471 12.89 4.24 18.33
N HIS A 472 13.56 5.19 17.67
CA HIS A 472 15.00 5.16 17.46
C HIS A 472 15.77 5.21 18.79
N ASP A 473 15.50 6.22 19.61
CA ASP A 473 16.18 6.44 20.89
C ASP A 473 16.00 5.23 21.82
N THR A 474 14.78 4.69 21.88
CA THR A 474 14.47 3.56 22.75
C THR A 474 15.13 2.28 22.25
N LEU A 475 15.05 1.96 20.96
CA LEU A 475 15.68 0.74 20.43
C LEU A 475 17.21 0.80 20.53
N GLU A 476 17.83 1.96 20.34
CA GLU A 476 19.27 2.14 20.55
C GLU A 476 19.63 1.96 22.03
N TYR A 477 18.89 2.60 22.94
CA TYR A 477 19.12 2.50 24.38
C TYR A 477 19.13 1.04 24.88
N PHE A 478 18.15 0.24 24.41
CA PHE A 478 18.03 -1.16 24.82
C PHE A 478 19.10 -2.07 24.21
N GLN A 479 19.76 -1.67 23.11
CA GLN A 479 20.88 -2.41 22.50
C GLN A 479 22.18 -2.30 23.29
N PHE A 480 22.39 -1.21 24.05
CA PHE A 480 23.56 -1.09 24.91
C PHE A 480 23.55 -2.14 26.02
N ASP A 481 24.72 -2.73 26.29
CA ASP A 481 24.95 -3.51 27.51
C ASP A 481 24.48 -2.68 28.72
N PRO A 482 23.74 -3.28 29.68
CA PRO A 482 23.23 -2.57 30.84
C PRO A 482 24.25 -1.68 31.56
N VAL A 483 25.53 -2.03 31.60
CA VAL A 483 26.56 -1.22 32.27
C VAL A 483 26.84 0.11 31.55
N PHE A 484 26.60 0.19 30.24
CA PHE A 484 26.82 1.41 29.45
C PHE A 484 25.59 2.32 29.38
N ARG A 485 24.40 1.83 29.72
CA ARG A 485 23.15 2.60 29.65
C ARG A 485 23.15 3.88 30.50
N ALA A 486 23.98 3.95 31.53
CA ALA A 486 24.15 5.16 32.33
C ALA A 486 24.67 6.35 31.50
N PHE A 487 25.47 6.11 30.46
CA PHE A 487 25.99 7.14 29.57
C PHE A 487 24.97 7.60 28.50
N HIS A 488 23.89 6.85 28.34
CA HIS A 488 22.86 7.07 27.32
C HIS A 488 21.48 7.35 27.92
N HIS A 489 21.40 7.70 29.21
CA HIS A 489 20.11 7.88 29.90
C HIS A 489 19.25 9.02 29.31
N SER A 490 19.86 9.94 28.56
CA SER A 490 19.12 10.95 27.80
C SER A 490 18.22 10.35 26.72
N GLN A 491 18.57 9.22 26.10
CA GLN A 491 17.73 8.57 25.07
C GLN A 491 16.38 8.12 25.63
N LEU A 492 16.32 7.70 26.90
CA LEU A 492 15.04 7.38 27.54
C LEU A 492 14.23 8.63 27.94
N THR A 493 14.88 9.74 28.25
CA THR A 493 14.24 10.90 28.89
C THR A 493 13.97 12.07 27.94
N PHE A 494 14.70 12.16 26.83
CA PHE A 494 14.62 13.26 25.88
C PHE A 494 13.21 13.45 25.31
N ARG A 495 12.50 12.34 25.06
CA ARG A 495 11.11 12.36 24.59
C ARG A 495 10.20 13.25 25.42
N MET A 496 10.41 13.35 26.74
CA MET A 496 9.56 14.16 27.62
C MET A 496 9.57 15.65 27.23
N MET A 497 10.58 16.12 26.49
CA MET A 497 10.68 17.48 25.98
C MET A 497 9.63 17.80 24.91
N TYR A 498 9.18 16.80 24.13
CA TYR A 498 8.27 17.00 23.00
C TYR A 498 7.02 16.12 23.04
N THR A 499 6.86 15.26 24.05
CA THR A 499 5.76 14.27 24.17
C THR A 499 4.37 14.86 23.94
N TYR A 500 4.15 16.14 24.26
CA TYR A 500 2.85 16.81 24.13
C TYR A 500 2.73 17.72 22.91
N HIS A 501 3.71 17.71 21.99
CA HIS A 501 3.65 18.48 20.75
C HIS A 501 2.68 17.87 19.73
N GLU A 502 2.54 16.54 19.74
CA GLU A 502 1.69 15.76 18.83
C GLU A 502 0.90 14.70 19.60
N ASN A 503 -0.12 14.12 18.97
CA ASN A 503 -0.82 12.93 19.44
C ASN A 503 -0.05 11.69 18.96
N PHE A 504 0.90 11.22 19.77
CA PHE A 504 1.82 10.17 19.34
C PHE A 504 1.24 8.74 19.41
N VAL A 505 1.55 7.94 18.39
CA VAL A 505 1.63 6.47 18.45
C VAL A 505 3.09 6.11 18.69
N LEU A 506 3.36 5.13 19.56
CA LEU A 506 4.69 4.57 19.80
C LEU A 506 4.82 3.30 18.96
N PRO A 507 5.57 3.31 17.83
CA PRO A 507 5.62 2.17 16.93
C PRO A 507 6.87 1.31 17.14
N LEU A 508 6.69 -0.01 17.18
CA LEU A 508 7.74 -1.01 16.94
C LEU A 508 7.35 -1.84 15.70
N SER A 509 7.42 -1.20 14.53
CA SER A 509 6.83 -1.70 13.28
C SER A 509 7.69 -2.75 12.54
N HIS A 510 7.12 -3.26 11.45
CA HIS A 510 7.74 -4.21 10.54
C HIS A 510 9.10 -3.74 9.99
N ASP A 511 9.28 -2.43 9.76
CA ASP A 511 10.52 -1.84 9.26
C ASP A 511 11.70 -1.98 10.22
N GLU A 512 11.44 -2.20 11.51
CA GLU A 512 12.48 -2.30 12.53
C GLU A 512 13.03 -3.72 12.71
N VAL A 513 12.42 -4.71 12.06
CA VAL A 513 12.77 -6.14 12.20
C VAL A 513 13.19 -6.81 10.89
N VAL A 514 13.60 -6.00 9.90
CA VAL A 514 14.01 -6.42 8.55
C VAL A 514 15.42 -5.91 8.19
N TYR A 515 15.89 -6.18 6.97
CA TYR A 515 17.14 -5.63 6.39
C TYR A 515 18.38 -5.72 7.30
N GLY A 516 18.53 -6.82 8.03
CA GLY A 516 19.67 -7.05 8.93
C GLY A 516 19.56 -6.37 10.30
N LYS A 517 18.50 -5.60 10.57
CA LYS A 517 18.24 -4.99 11.88
C LYS A 517 17.92 -6.03 12.98
N GLY A 518 17.51 -7.24 12.60
CA GLY A 518 17.17 -8.34 13.50
C GLY A 518 15.83 -8.15 14.23
N SER A 519 15.25 -9.25 14.73
CA SER A 519 14.04 -9.21 15.57
C SER A 519 14.30 -8.48 16.90
N LEU A 520 13.25 -7.96 17.55
CA LEU A 520 13.39 -7.21 18.81
C LEU A 520 14.18 -7.97 19.89
N ILE A 521 13.95 -9.27 20.05
CA ILE A 521 14.71 -10.09 21.01
C ILE A 521 16.21 -10.16 20.69
N ASN A 522 16.55 -10.16 19.40
CA ASN A 522 17.93 -10.23 18.95
C ASN A 522 18.67 -8.89 19.03
N LYS A 523 17.94 -7.79 19.25
CA LYS A 523 18.53 -6.47 19.57
C LYS A 523 18.97 -6.38 21.03
N MET A 524 18.45 -7.23 21.92
CA MET A 524 18.75 -7.15 23.35
C MET A 524 20.13 -7.76 23.67
N PRO A 525 20.93 -7.15 24.57
CA PRO A 525 22.23 -7.69 24.97
C PRO A 525 22.07 -8.83 25.99
N GLY A 526 23.18 -9.56 26.19
CA GLY A 526 23.28 -10.58 27.23
C GLY A 526 22.88 -11.99 26.80
N ASP A 527 22.78 -12.87 27.79
CA ASP A 527 22.29 -14.23 27.61
C ASP A 527 20.79 -14.30 27.30
N GLU A 528 20.27 -15.49 27.01
CA GLU A 528 18.86 -15.69 26.66
C GLU A 528 17.89 -15.12 27.71
N TRP A 529 18.17 -15.35 29.01
CA TRP A 529 17.32 -14.83 30.08
C TRP A 529 17.31 -13.30 30.09
N GLN A 530 18.48 -12.67 29.94
CA GLN A 530 18.63 -11.21 29.89
C GLN A 530 17.95 -10.62 28.66
N LYS A 531 18.01 -11.29 27.50
CA LYS A 531 17.32 -10.85 26.28
C LYS A 531 15.81 -10.79 26.48
N PHE A 532 15.23 -11.86 27.01
CA PHE A 532 13.80 -11.88 27.33
C PHE A 532 13.41 -10.88 28.42
N ALA A 533 14.27 -10.66 29.43
CA ALA A 533 14.04 -9.65 30.47
C ALA A 533 14.04 -8.23 29.90
N ASN A 534 15.00 -7.89 29.04
CA ASN A 534 15.06 -6.60 28.37
C ASN A 534 13.87 -6.38 27.42
N LEU A 535 13.44 -7.41 26.68
CA LEU A 535 12.27 -7.30 25.81
C LEU A 535 11.00 -7.01 26.62
N ARG A 536 10.79 -7.71 27.74
CA ARG A 536 9.66 -7.41 28.65
C ARG A 536 9.76 -6.01 29.22
N LEU A 537 10.96 -5.56 29.60
CA LEU A 537 11.18 -4.20 30.11
C LEU A 537 10.87 -3.14 29.04
N LEU A 538 11.29 -3.37 27.79
CA LEU A 538 10.96 -2.50 26.66
C LEU A 538 9.45 -2.32 26.52
N PHE A 539 8.69 -3.41 26.46
CA PHE A 539 7.23 -3.34 26.34
C PHE A 539 6.57 -2.74 27.59
N ALA A 540 7.06 -3.05 28.79
CA ALA A 540 6.55 -2.43 30.02
C ALA A 540 6.76 -0.91 30.00
N CYS A 541 7.95 -0.45 29.58
CA CYS A 541 8.23 0.97 29.37
C CYS A 541 7.28 1.57 28.32
N MET A 542 7.18 0.97 27.14
CA MET A 542 6.30 1.42 26.05
C MET A 542 4.85 1.58 26.50
N TYR A 543 4.27 0.59 27.18
CA TYR A 543 2.88 0.64 27.64
C TYR A 543 2.66 1.60 28.80
N SER A 544 3.68 1.89 29.62
CA SER A 544 3.60 2.87 30.71
C SER A 544 3.74 4.34 30.26
N GLN A 545 4.26 4.59 29.05
CA GLN A 545 4.48 5.95 28.54
C GLN A 545 3.23 6.55 27.86
N PRO A 546 3.04 7.87 27.86
CA PRO A 546 1.98 8.52 27.09
C PRO A 546 2.12 8.28 25.58
N GLY A 547 1.00 8.02 24.91
CA GLY A 547 0.92 7.72 23.47
C GLY A 547 0.19 6.40 23.21
N LYS A 548 -0.37 6.22 22.01
CA LYS A 548 -0.98 4.94 21.57
C LYS A 548 0.11 3.92 21.24
N LYS A 549 -0.23 2.64 21.08
CA LYS A 549 0.75 1.54 20.95
C LYS A 549 0.61 0.82 19.61
N LEU A 550 1.73 0.55 18.95
CA LEU A 550 1.84 -0.35 17.79
C LEU A 550 3.01 -1.31 18.00
#